data_AF-A0A0R1XXB6-F1
#
_entry.id   AF-A0A0R1XXB6-F1
#
_cell.length_a   1.000
_cell.length_b   1.000
_cell.length_c   1.000
_cell.angle_alpha   90.00
_cell.angle_beta   90.00
_cell.angle_gamma   90.00
#
_symmetry.space_group_name_H-M   'P 1'
#
loop_
_entity.id
_entity.type
_entity.pdbx_description
1 polymer ?
#
loop_
_entity_poly.entity_id
_entity_poly.type
_entity_poly.pdbx_seq_one_letter_code
_entity_poly.pdbx_strand_id
1 'polypeptide(L)'
;MKKPKYLVLLLLVPMLILGGCGKKETKYYDSDFVSALQRGLQNRWAISYNIKDPNNISKDEATKMVNAELEQVKGYDNKKFKSNKLHEQALAYLNAIKEQKNSIKKYDTNSFITLWNEAYNKRTKAILNINKIHKLKVDSKYQSDLTELTRNGDKAINQDNKNEQINSS
;
A
#
# COMPACT_ATOMS: atom_id res chain seq x y z
N MET A 1 6.88 -81.45 26.27
CA MET A 1 7.50 -80.24 26.88
C MET A 1 7.19 -79.03 26.01
N LYS A 2 6.78 -77.94 26.65
CA LYS A 2 6.74 -76.52 26.20
C LYS A 2 5.94 -76.15 24.93
N LYS A 3 4.86 -75.44 25.22
CA LYS A 3 3.82 -74.76 24.44
C LYS A 3 4.37 -73.60 23.53
N PRO A 4 3.52 -72.73 22.94
CA PRO A 4 2.69 -72.87 21.73
C PRO A 4 2.83 -71.60 20.83
N LYS A 5 1.77 -71.25 20.06
CA LYS A 5 1.24 -69.91 19.65
C LYS A 5 1.11 -69.78 18.11
N TYR A 6 -0.09 -70.00 17.58
CA TYR A 6 -1.15 -68.98 17.26
C TYR A 6 -0.88 -68.31 15.89
N LEU A 7 -1.82 -67.94 15.02
CA LEU A 7 -3.29 -67.96 14.94
C LEU A 7 -3.62 -66.95 13.80
N VAL A 8 -4.58 -67.28 12.90
CA VAL A 8 -5.56 -66.34 12.27
C VAL A 8 -5.01 -65.21 11.38
N LEU A 9 -5.68 -64.67 10.38
CA LEU A 9 -6.83 -64.97 9.51
C LEU A 9 -6.85 -63.73 8.60
N LEU A 10 -6.96 -63.95 7.30
CA LEU A 10 -7.01 -62.93 6.27
C LEU A 10 -8.26 -62.05 6.45
N LEU A 11 -8.11 -60.72 6.56
CA LEU A 11 -9.24 -59.78 6.55
C LEU A 11 -8.88 -58.50 5.77
N LEU A 12 -9.52 -58.38 4.60
CA LEU A 12 -9.60 -57.20 3.75
C LEU A 12 -10.27 -56.05 4.50
N VAL A 13 -9.63 -54.88 4.54
CA VAL A 13 -10.22 -53.63 5.06
C VAL A 13 -10.28 -52.60 3.92
N PRO A 14 -11.44 -51.99 3.64
CA PRO A 14 -11.57 -50.97 2.60
C PRO A 14 -10.97 -49.63 3.07
N MET A 15 -10.30 -48.92 2.15
CA MET A 15 -9.81 -47.56 2.33
C MET A 15 -10.99 -46.59 2.57
N LEU A 16 -11.13 -46.10 3.80
CA LEU A 16 -11.87 -44.88 4.06
C LEU A 16 -11.05 -43.68 3.55
N ILE A 17 -11.47 -43.13 2.43
CA ILE A 17 -11.08 -41.78 2.00
C ILE A 17 -11.85 -40.80 2.88
N LEU A 18 -11.26 -40.39 4.01
CA LEU A 18 -11.68 -39.18 4.69
C LEU A 18 -11.16 -37.98 3.89
N GLY A 19 -11.95 -37.56 2.90
CA GLY A 19 -11.81 -36.27 2.25
C GLY A 19 -12.10 -35.16 3.26
N GLY A 20 -11.09 -34.78 4.05
CA GLY A 20 -11.15 -33.61 4.90
C GLY A 20 -11.29 -32.36 4.05
N CYS A 21 -12.52 -31.85 3.90
CA CYS A 21 -12.78 -30.50 3.42
C CYS A 21 -12.23 -29.49 4.44
N GLY A 22 -10.92 -29.25 4.42
CA GLY A 22 -10.32 -28.12 5.11
C GLY A 22 -10.81 -26.84 4.44
N LYS A 23 -11.69 -26.08 5.11
CA LYS A 23 -12.01 -24.71 4.70
C LYS A 23 -10.69 -23.93 4.65
N LYS A 24 -10.15 -23.66 3.46
CA LYS A 24 -9.05 -22.71 3.30
C LYS A 24 -9.58 -21.36 3.75
N GLU A 25 -9.12 -20.88 4.90
CA GLU A 25 -9.43 -19.53 5.34
C GLU A 25 -8.94 -18.53 4.28
N THR A 26 -9.80 -17.57 3.94
CA THR A 26 -9.42 -16.53 2.99
C THR A 26 -8.40 -15.61 3.67
N LYS A 27 -7.19 -15.57 3.13
CA LYS A 27 -6.16 -14.62 3.57
C LYS A 27 -6.52 -13.21 3.10
N TYR A 28 -6.52 -12.27 4.05
CA TYR A 28 -6.70 -10.85 3.82
C TYR A 28 -5.42 -10.08 4.11
N TYR A 29 -5.21 -8.98 3.38
CA TYR A 29 -3.92 -8.27 3.31
C TYR A 29 -3.97 -6.85 3.89
N ASP A 30 -5.02 -6.48 4.63
CA ASP A 30 -5.22 -5.14 5.19
C ASP A 30 -4.01 -4.66 6.03
N SER A 31 -3.58 -5.47 7.00
CA SER A 31 -2.44 -5.15 7.86
C SER A 31 -1.12 -5.20 7.10
N ASP A 32 -0.99 -6.14 6.16
CA ASP A 32 0.19 -6.28 5.32
C ASP A 32 0.39 -5.02 4.45
N PHE A 33 -0.68 -4.53 3.83
CA PHE A 33 -0.68 -3.31 3.02
C PHE A 33 -0.32 -2.08 3.85
N VAL A 34 -0.95 -1.90 5.01
CA VAL A 34 -0.69 -0.75 5.88
C VAL A 34 0.77 -0.75 6.35
N SER A 35 1.30 -1.90 6.75
CA SER A 35 2.70 -2.05 7.12
C SER A 35 3.65 -1.75 5.95
N ALA A 36 3.31 -2.22 4.74
CA ALA A 36 4.08 -1.94 3.54
C ALA A 36 4.07 -0.45 3.15
N LEU A 37 2.91 0.21 3.27
CA LEU A 37 2.77 1.65 3.08
C LEU A 37 3.65 2.43 4.06
N GLN A 38 3.59 2.10 5.36
CA GLN A 38 4.44 2.74 6.38
C GLN A 38 5.92 2.63 6.02
N ARG A 39 6.39 1.43 5.65
CA ARG A 39 7.77 1.22 5.18
C ARG A 39 8.09 2.04 3.92
N GLY A 40 7.18 2.07 2.94
CA GLY A 40 7.36 2.81 1.70
C GLY A 40 7.52 4.32 1.94
N LEU A 41 6.69 4.90 2.81
CA LEU A 41 6.79 6.30 3.20
C LEU A 41 8.14 6.60 3.85
N GLN A 42 8.55 5.77 4.82
CA GLN A 42 9.84 5.94 5.50
C GLN A 42 11.03 5.81 4.55
N ASN A 43 11.00 4.86 3.63
CA ASN A 43 12.07 4.70 2.64
C ASN A 43 12.18 5.94 1.74
N ARG A 44 11.06 6.52 1.32
CA ARG A 44 11.05 7.77 0.57
C ARG A 44 11.65 8.93 1.36
N TRP A 45 11.22 9.11 2.60
CA TRP A 45 11.72 10.22 3.43
C TRP A 45 13.21 10.07 3.78
N ALA A 46 13.66 8.84 4.03
CA ALA A 46 15.08 8.55 4.20
C ALA A 46 15.91 9.02 2.99
N ILE A 47 15.40 8.87 1.77
CA ILE A 47 16.05 9.38 0.57
C ILE A 47 15.99 10.90 0.53
N SER A 48 14.82 11.52 0.78
CA SER A 48 14.69 12.97 0.70
C SER A 48 15.60 13.73 1.67
N TYR A 49 15.87 13.17 2.84
CA TYR A 49 16.78 13.78 3.82
C TYR A 49 18.25 13.77 3.39
N ASN A 50 18.61 12.95 2.39
CA ASN A 50 19.95 12.91 1.83
C ASN A 50 20.10 13.77 0.57
N ILE A 51 19.03 14.46 0.13
CA ILE A 51 19.07 15.37 -1.02
C ILE A 51 19.72 16.69 -0.57
N LYS A 52 20.74 17.13 -1.32
CA LYS A 52 21.52 18.33 -0.99
C LYS A 52 20.72 19.63 -1.12
N ASP A 53 19.86 19.71 -2.14
CA ASP A 53 18.98 20.86 -2.38
C ASP A 53 17.52 20.38 -2.52
N PRO A 54 16.75 20.38 -1.42
CA PRO A 54 15.35 19.97 -1.44
C PRO A 54 14.45 20.85 -2.34
N ASN A 55 14.89 22.06 -2.70
CA ASN A 55 14.13 22.95 -3.57
C ASN A 55 14.39 22.67 -5.06
N ASN A 56 15.42 21.90 -5.38
CA ASN A 56 15.81 21.55 -6.74
C ASN A 56 16.09 20.04 -6.86
N ILE A 57 15.07 19.24 -6.56
CA ILE A 57 15.16 17.77 -6.68
C ILE A 57 15.41 17.38 -8.13
N SER A 58 16.45 16.62 -8.40
CA SER A 58 16.74 16.09 -9.74
C SER A 58 15.75 14.99 -10.16
N LYS A 59 15.69 14.70 -11.47
CA LYS A 59 14.92 13.58 -12.03
C LYS A 59 15.28 12.24 -11.40
N ASP A 60 16.56 12.01 -11.13
CA ASP A 60 17.06 10.78 -10.50
C ASP A 60 16.63 10.68 -9.04
N GLU A 61 16.74 11.77 -8.27
CA GLU A 61 16.27 11.81 -6.88
C GLU A 61 14.74 11.60 -6.80
N ALA A 62 13.98 12.27 -7.67
CA ALA A 62 12.53 12.04 -7.78
C ALA A 62 12.20 10.57 -8.10
N THR A 63 12.95 9.97 -9.03
CA THR A 63 12.81 8.56 -9.41
C THR A 63 13.11 7.62 -8.24
N LYS A 64 14.21 7.85 -7.52
CA LYS A 64 14.62 7.06 -6.35
C LYS A 64 13.57 7.12 -5.24
N MET A 65 13.10 8.32 -4.90
CA MET A 65 12.05 8.52 -3.89
C MET A 65 10.76 7.76 -4.24
N VAL A 66 10.24 7.95 -5.46
CA VAL A 66 8.98 7.33 -5.87
C VAL A 66 9.12 5.81 -5.99
N ASN A 67 10.24 5.31 -6.51
CA ASN A 67 10.46 3.87 -6.60
C ASN A 67 10.62 3.22 -5.23
N ALA A 68 11.36 3.83 -4.30
CA ALA A 68 11.55 3.27 -2.96
C ALA A 68 10.23 3.07 -2.20
N GLU A 69 9.28 3.97 -2.42
CA GLU A 69 7.93 3.86 -1.89
C GLU A 69 7.08 2.84 -2.67
N LEU A 70 7.05 2.93 -4.01
CA LEU A 70 6.24 2.06 -4.87
C LEU A 70 6.63 0.58 -4.75
N GLU A 71 7.91 0.26 -4.63
CA GLU A 71 8.40 -1.12 -4.53
C GLU A 71 7.83 -1.86 -3.31
N GLN A 72 7.51 -1.16 -2.23
CA GLN A 72 6.90 -1.76 -1.04
C GLN A 72 5.43 -2.15 -1.26
N VAL A 73 4.72 -1.41 -2.12
CA VAL A 73 3.25 -1.46 -2.20
C VAL A 73 2.72 -2.02 -3.53
N LYS A 74 3.55 -2.12 -4.56
CA LYS A 74 3.10 -2.48 -5.92
C LYS A 74 2.36 -3.83 -6.03
N GLY A 75 2.61 -4.77 -5.10
CA GLY A 75 2.00 -6.10 -5.10
C GLY A 75 0.61 -6.19 -4.47
N TYR A 76 0.00 -5.07 -4.06
CA TYR A 76 -1.30 -5.05 -3.36
C TYR A 76 -2.50 -4.72 -4.26
N ASP A 77 -2.29 -4.44 -5.53
CA ASP A 77 -3.36 -4.09 -6.50
C ASP A 77 -4.40 -5.21 -6.70
N ASN A 78 -3.98 -6.47 -6.59
CA ASN A 78 -4.83 -7.64 -6.79
C ASN A 78 -5.00 -8.49 -5.52
N LYS A 79 -4.66 -7.95 -4.34
CA LYS A 79 -4.79 -8.66 -3.07
C LYS A 79 -6.18 -8.51 -2.49
N LYS A 80 -6.64 -9.52 -1.74
CA LYS A 80 -7.93 -9.47 -1.06
C LYS A 80 -7.82 -8.64 0.22
N PHE A 81 -8.73 -7.71 0.40
CA PHE A 81 -8.89 -6.92 1.61
C PHE A 81 -10.21 -7.28 2.29
N LYS A 82 -10.21 -7.25 3.62
CA LYS A 82 -11.40 -7.43 4.44
C LYS A 82 -12.20 -6.13 4.49
N SER A 83 -11.52 -4.99 4.57
CA SER A 83 -12.13 -3.67 4.53
C SER A 83 -12.22 -3.16 3.09
N ASN A 84 -13.43 -3.09 2.55
CA ASN A 84 -13.67 -2.49 1.22
C ASN A 84 -13.19 -1.03 1.15
N LYS A 85 -13.41 -0.26 2.23
CA LYS A 85 -12.94 1.13 2.32
C LYS A 85 -11.42 1.22 2.27
N LEU A 86 -10.70 0.32 2.97
CA LEU A 86 -9.23 0.31 2.91
C LEU A 86 -8.75 -0.09 1.52
N HIS A 87 -9.41 -1.07 0.89
CA HIS A 87 -9.07 -1.52 -0.46
C HIS A 87 -9.19 -0.39 -1.48
N GLU A 88 -10.31 0.33 -1.45
CA GLU A 88 -10.56 1.47 -2.33
C GLU A 88 -9.45 2.54 -2.18
N GLN A 89 -9.10 2.90 -0.95
CA GLN A 89 -8.03 3.87 -0.71
C GLN A 89 -6.65 3.31 -1.07
N ALA A 90 -6.40 2.00 -0.93
CA ALA A 90 -5.17 1.36 -1.37
C ALA A 90 -5.02 1.44 -2.90
N LEU A 91 -6.09 1.21 -3.66
CA LEU A 91 -6.10 1.36 -5.11
C LEU A 91 -5.90 2.82 -5.53
N ALA A 92 -6.60 3.75 -4.88
CA ALA A 92 -6.43 5.19 -5.13
C ALA A 92 -4.98 5.64 -4.89
N TYR A 93 -4.38 5.21 -3.78
CA TYR A 93 -2.98 5.47 -3.46
C TYR A 93 -2.03 4.86 -4.50
N LEU A 94 -2.23 3.58 -4.88
CA LEU A 94 -1.40 2.90 -5.88
C LEU A 94 -1.44 3.56 -7.25
N ASN A 95 -2.62 4.02 -7.66
CA ASN A 95 -2.78 4.77 -8.91
C ASN A 95 -2.05 6.11 -8.81
N ALA A 96 -2.22 6.86 -7.72
CA ALA A 96 -1.58 8.17 -7.53
C ALA A 96 -0.04 8.09 -7.53
N ILE A 97 0.56 7.09 -6.86
CA ILE A 97 2.02 6.94 -6.89
C ILE A 97 2.55 6.48 -8.27
N LYS A 98 1.76 5.68 -9.01
CA LYS A 98 2.08 5.34 -10.42
C LYS A 98 1.98 6.57 -11.32
N GLU A 99 1.01 7.46 -11.08
CA GLU A 99 0.91 8.75 -11.77
C GLU A 99 2.10 9.66 -11.45
N GLN A 100 2.54 9.76 -10.19
CA GLN A 100 3.77 10.47 -9.83
C GLN A 100 4.99 9.89 -10.53
N LYS A 101 5.09 8.55 -10.62
CA LYS A 101 6.17 7.89 -11.37
C LYS A 101 6.12 8.26 -12.86
N ASN A 102 4.93 8.34 -13.43
CA ASN A 102 4.74 8.69 -14.83
C ASN A 102 5.03 10.17 -15.10
N SER A 103 4.72 11.09 -14.17
CA SER A 103 5.01 12.51 -14.36
C SER A 103 6.51 12.79 -14.44
N ILE A 104 7.36 12.01 -13.77
CA ILE A 104 8.83 12.11 -13.89
C ILE A 104 9.31 11.89 -15.34
N LYS A 105 8.58 11.15 -16.18
CA LYS A 105 8.91 11.01 -17.61
C LYS A 105 8.83 12.35 -18.36
N LYS A 106 8.08 13.31 -17.81
CA LYS A 106 7.87 14.65 -18.32
C LYS A 106 8.73 15.70 -17.61
N TYR A 107 9.70 15.29 -16.77
CA TYR A 107 10.53 16.16 -15.93
C TYR A 107 11.07 17.40 -16.66
N ASP A 108 11.58 17.20 -17.87
CA ASP A 108 12.21 18.25 -18.68
C ASP A 108 11.19 19.12 -19.46
N THR A 109 9.90 19.05 -19.12
CA THR A 109 8.82 19.76 -19.79
C THR A 109 8.02 20.63 -18.82
N ASN A 110 7.39 21.67 -19.34
CA ASN A 110 6.54 22.58 -18.55
C ASN A 110 5.37 21.86 -17.84
N SER A 111 4.97 20.68 -18.31
CA SER A 111 3.89 19.89 -17.71
C SER A 111 4.28 19.11 -16.45
N PHE A 112 5.58 18.97 -16.15
CA PHE A 112 6.06 18.15 -15.04
C PHE A 112 5.44 18.54 -13.70
N ILE A 113 5.58 19.82 -13.34
CA ILE A 113 5.17 20.32 -12.02
C ILE A 113 3.66 20.15 -11.82
N THR A 114 2.86 20.44 -12.84
CA THR A 114 1.41 20.25 -12.81
C THR A 114 1.05 18.78 -12.57
N LEU A 115 1.56 17.87 -13.42
CA LEU A 115 1.26 16.43 -13.32
C LEU A 115 1.77 15.83 -12.01
N TRP A 116 2.94 16.27 -11.54
CA TRP A 116 3.50 15.85 -10.25
C TRP A 116 2.62 16.30 -9.08
N ASN A 117 2.17 17.56 -9.07
CA ASN A 117 1.35 18.12 -8.00
C ASN A 117 -0.06 17.52 -7.98
N GLU A 118 -0.67 17.28 -9.14
CA GLU A 118 -1.95 16.58 -9.24
C GLU A 118 -1.86 15.16 -8.64
N ALA A 119 -0.86 14.40 -9.06
CA ALA A 119 -0.62 13.05 -8.54
C ALA A 119 -0.23 13.06 -7.05
N TYR A 120 0.55 14.06 -6.61
CA TYR A 120 0.87 14.27 -5.19
C TYR A 120 -0.39 14.52 -4.37
N ASN A 121 -1.29 15.39 -4.81
CA ASN A 121 -2.55 15.67 -4.13
C ASN A 121 -3.43 14.43 -4.05
N LYS A 122 -3.57 13.65 -5.12
CA LYS A 122 -4.28 12.36 -5.07
C LYS A 122 -3.65 11.41 -4.05
N ARG A 123 -2.32 11.32 -4.02
CA ARG A 123 -1.57 10.47 -3.09
C ARG A 123 -1.79 10.89 -1.64
N THR A 124 -1.69 12.18 -1.33
CA THR A 124 -1.87 12.69 0.05
C THR A 124 -3.31 12.54 0.54
N LYS A 125 -4.31 12.72 -0.34
CA LYS A 125 -5.72 12.41 -0.03
C LYS A 125 -5.92 10.95 0.35
N ALA A 126 -5.39 10.02 -0.46
CA ALA A 126 -5.48 8.60 -0.15
C ALA A 126 -4.78 8.24 1.16
N ILE A 127 -3.57 8.78 1.42
CA ILE A 127 -2.85 8.58 2.69
C ILE A 127 -3.65 9.10 3.89
N LEU A 128 -4.25 10.29 3.79
CA LEU A 128 -5.12 10.83 4.84
C LEU A 128 -6.29 9.89 5.13
N ASN A 129 -6.98 9.42 4.11
CA ASN A 129 -8.12 8.52 4.27
C ASN A 129 -7.71 7.16 4.85
N ILE A 130 -6.57 6.60 4.40
CA ILE A 130 -6.00 5.39 4.99
C ILE A 130 -5.70 5.63 6.47
N ASN A 131 -5.08 6.77 6.84
CA ASN A 131 -4.77 7.11 8.23
C ASN A 131 -6.01 7.28 9.12
N LYS A 132 -7.15 7.69 8.54
CA LYS A 132 -8.47 7.74 9.23
C LYS A 132 -9.06 6.35 9.45
N ILE A 133 -8.86 5.41 8.51
CA ILE A 133 -9.35 4.02 8.60
C ILE A 133 -8.46 3.18 9.52
N HIS A 134 -7.15 3.30 9.35
CA HIS A 134 -6.12 2.61 10.10
C HIS A 134 -5.00 3.60 10.39
N LYS A 135 -4.84 3.98 11.66
CA LYS A 135 -3.83 4.95 12.07
C LYS A 135 -2.43 4.47 11.67
N LEU A 136 -1.78 5.21 10.77
CA LEU A 136 -0.42 4.96 10.32
C LEU A 136 0.56 5.29 11.46
N LYS A 137 1.54 4.41 11.64
CA LYS A 137 2.62 4.59 12.61
C LYS A 137 3.95 4.64 11.88
N VAL A 138 4.79 5.61 12.19
CA VAL A 138 6.13 5.72 11.61
C VAL A 138 7.13 5.97 12.72
N ASP A 139 8.41 5.76 12.46
CA ASP A 139 9.46 6.10 13.41
C ASP A 139 9.34 7.57 13.85
N SER A 140 9.72 7.88 15.09
CA SER A 140 9.57 9.20 15.69
C SER A 140 10.13 10.33 14.80
N LYS A 141 11.28 10.09 14.15
CA LYS A 141 11.93 11.03 13.23
C LYS A 141 11.11 11.40 11.98
N TYR A 142 10.09 10.60 11.64
CA TYR A 142 9.24 10.80 10.46
C TYR A 142 7.82 11.28 10.79
N GLN A 143 7.52 11.51 12.08
CA GLN A 143 6.17 11.90 12.51
C GLN A 143 5.75 13.26 11.96
N SER A 144 6.70 14.19 11.79
CA SER A 144 6.46 15.49 11.15
C SER A 144 6.05 15.33 9.69
N ASP A 145 6.73 14.46 8.93
CA ASP A 145 6.42 14.24 7.51
C ASP A 145 5.06 13.58 7.32
N LEU A 146 4.70 12.62 8.18
CA LEU A 146 3.37 12.03 8.16
C LEU A 146 2.29 13.08 8.48
N THR A 147 2.54 13.92 9.48
CA THR A 147 1.63 15.02 9.85
C THR A 147 1.46 16.00 8.69
N GLU A 148 2.55 16.38 8.02
CA GLU A 148 2.50 17.26 6.87
C GLU A 148 1.77 16.64 5.68
N LEU A 149 2.03 15.36 5.35
CA LEU A 149 1.33 14.65 4.28
C LEU A 149 -0.19 14.63 4.52
N THR A 150 -0.61 14.34 5.76
CA THR A 150 -2.04 14.30 6.10
C THR A 150 -2.68 15.70 6.05
N ARG A 151 -1.97 16.75 6.48
CA ARG A 151 -2.41 18.14 6.32
C ARG A 151 -2.53 18.55 4.86
N ASN A 152 -1.60 18.14 4.00
CA ASN A 152 -1.65 18.40 2.56
C ASN A 152 -2.81 17.66 1.90
N GLY A 153 -3.10 16.42 2.32
CA GLY A 153 -4.30 15.70 1.89
C GLY A 153 -5.59 16.42 2.27
N ASP A 154 -5.66 16.97 3.49
CA ASP A 154 -6.83 17.71 3.95
C ASP A 154 -7.05 19.00 3.15
N LYS A 155 -5.96 19.76 2.91
CA LYS A 155 -5.99 20.94 2.04
C LYS A 155 -6.49 20.61 0.63
N ALA A 156 -6.02 19.50 0.04
CA ALA A 156 -6.43 19.07 -1.28
C ALA A 156 -7.94 18.73 -1.33
N ILE A 157 -8.48 18.03 -0.33
CA ILE A 157 -9.93 17.75 -0.23
C ILE A 157 -10.72 19.06 -0.12
N ASN A 158 -10.28 19.98 0.73
CA ASN A 158 -10.97 21.26 0.93
C ASN A 158 -10.95 22.12 -0.33
N GLN A 159 -9.89 22.06 -1.13
CA GLN A 159 -9.81 22.74 -2.42
C GLN A 159 -10.77 22.14 -3.45
N ASP A 160 -10.85 20.80 -3.54
CA ASP A 160 -11.79 20.12 -4.44
C ASP A 160 -13.24 20.49 -4.10
N ASN A 161 -13.62 20.45 -2.82
CA ASN A 161 -14.96 20.81 -2.36
C ASN A 161 -15.34 22.26 -2.72
N LYS A 162 -14.39 23.21 -2.59
CA LYS A 162 -14.62 24.61 -2.98
C LYS A 162 -14.83 24.74 -4.48
N ASN A 163 -14.02 24.04 -5.28
CA ASN A 163 -14.16 24.07 -6.73
C ASN A 163 -15.48 23.45 -7.19
N GLU A 164 -15.92 22.36 -6.56
CA GLU A 164 -17.23 21.74 -6.82
C GLU A 164 -18.39 22.69 -6.49
N GLN A 165 -18.34 23.41 -5.37
CA GLN A 165 -19.35 24.41 -5.01
C GLN A 165 -19.43 25.58 -6.00
N ILE A 166 -18.27 26.06 -6.47
CA ILE A 166 -18.22 27.12 -7.49
C ILE A 166 -18.79 26.64 -8.82
N ASN A 167 -18.46 25.42 -9.23
CA ASN A 167 -18.88 24.86 -10.53
C ASN A 167 -20.33 24.34 -10.54
N SER A 168 -20.99 24.27 -9.38
CA SER A 168 -22.40 23.86 -9.24
C SER A 168 -23.35 25.01 -8.94
N SER A 169 -22.84 26.25 -8.86
CA SER A 169 -23.62 27.50 -8.73
C SER A 169 -23.79 28.18 -10.08
#